data_AF-A0A1B9YH82-F1
#
_entry.id   AF-A0A1B9YH82-F1
#
_cell.length_a   1.000
_cell.length_b   1.000
_cell.length_c   1.000
_cell.angle_alpha   90.00
_cell.angle_beta   90.00
_cell.angle_gamma   90.00
#
_symmetry.space_group_name_H-M   'P 1'
#
loop_
_entity.id
_entity.type
_entity.pdbx_description
1 polymer ?
#
loop_
_entity_poly.entity_id
_entity_poly.type
_entity_poly.pdbx_seq_one_letter_code
_entity_poly.pdbx_strand_id
1 'polypeptide(L)'
;MLNGGETVECQISDAAMDELGGVRGTESIARQAQFVALRDAVEEIASDLFDKLPPVKGRVIRIFTKHIPTQPAPDNLPAGPPPASAADDHLGISS
;
A
#
# COMPACT_ATOMS: atom_id res chain seq x y z
N MET A 1 -14.06 -5.58 0.72
CA MET A 1 -14.49 -4.48 -0.16
C MET A 1 -15.98 -4.59 -0.42
N LEU A 2 -16.62 -3.54 -0.96
CA LEU A 2 -18.03 -3.55 -1.35
C LEU A 2 -18.15 -3.53 -2.87
N ASN A 3 -18.88 -4.47 -3.47
CA ASN A 3 -19.14 -4.48 -4.90
C ASN A 3 -20.65 -4.48 -5.16
N GLY A 4 -21.19 -3.42 -5.76
CA GLY A 4 -22.62 -3.34 -6.14
C GLY A 4 -23.61 -3.51 -4.98
N GLY A 5 -23.20 -3.24 -3.74
CA GLY A 5 -24.00 -3.45 -2.53
C GLY A 5 -23.80 -4.81 -1.85
N GLU A 6 -23.00 -5.71 -2.44
CA GLU A 6 -22.60 -6.97 -1.80
C GLU A 6 -21.24 -6.81 -1.12
N THR A 7 -21.11 -7.38 0.09
CA THR A 7 -19.82 -7.46 0.78
C THR A 7 -19.01 -8.59 0.19
N VAL A 8 -17.83 -8.27 -0.34
CA VAL A 8 -16.87 -9.26 -0.82
C VAL A 8 -15.81 -9.47 0.24
N GLU A 9 -15.67 -10.71 0.69
CA GLU A 9 -14.62 -11.09 1.63
C GLU A 9 -13.26 -11.09 0.91
N CYS A 10 -12.31 -10.36 1.50
CA CYS A 10 -10.95 -10.25 0.99
C CYS A 10 -9.99 -10.73 2.07
N GLN A 11 -9.00 -11.52 1.66
CA GLN A 11 -7.93 -11.99 2.51
C GLN A 11 -6.60 -11.66 1.82
N ILE A 12 -5.62 -11.21 2.59
CA ILE A 12 -4.27 -10.92 2.12
C ILE A 12 -3.30 -11.70 2.98
N SER A 13 -2.32 -12.35 2.35
CA SER A 13 -1.30 -13.07 3.09
C SER A 13 -0.31 -12.10 3.74
N ASP A 14 0.26 -12.53 4.86
CA ASP A 14 1.26 -11.74 5.61
C ASP A 14 2.43 -11.28 4.73
N ALA A 15 2.95 -12.19 3.90
CA ALA A 15 4.04 -11.89 2.98
C ALA A 15 3.64 -10.85 1.92
N ALA A 16 2.39 -10.89 1.43
CA ALA A 16 1.89 -9.94 0.46
C ALA A 16 1.68 -8.55 1.09
N MET A 17 1.26 -8.51 2.35
CA MET A 17 1.14 -7.25 3.10
C MET A 17 2.50 -6.61 3.35
N ASP A 18 3.47 -7.42 3.76
CA ASP A 18 4.87 -7.00 3.95
C ASP A 18 5.46 -6.45 2.63
N GLU A 19 5.25 -7.16 1.51
CA GLU A 19 5.69 -6.73 0.18
C GLU A 19 5.00 -5.43 -0.27
N LEU A 20 3.69 -5.30 -0.03
CA LEU A 20 2.93 -4.10 -0.33
C LEU A 20 3.37 -2.88 0.50
N GLY A 21 3.77 -3.11 1.75
CA GLY A 21 4.28 -2.07 2.63
C GLY A 21 5.78 -1.79 2.49
N GLY A 22 6.50 -2.56 1.68
CA GLY A 22 7.96 -2.48 1.58
C GLY A 22 8.71 -2.82 2.87
N VAL A 23 8.05 -3.47 3.83
CA VAL A 23 8.58 -3.80 5.15
C VAL A 23 8.49 -5.31 5.37
N ARG A 24 9.59 -5.95 5.82
CA ARG A 24 9.61 -7.38 6.09
C ARG A 24 9.49 -7.66 7.58
N GLY A 25 8.63 -8.60 7.96
CA GLY A 25 8.54 -9.08 9.34
C GLY A 25 7.76 -8.13 10.25
N THR A 26 6.69 -7.52 9.74
CA THR A 26 5.83 -6.66 10.54
C THR A 26 5.28 -7.43 11.73
N GLU A 27 5.53 -6.91 12.94
CA GLU A 27 4.96 -7.43 14.19
C GLU A 27 3.43 -7.51 14.09
N SER A 28 2.83 -8.57 14.64
CA SER A 28 1.38 -8.80 14.53
C SER A 28 0.51 -7.64 15.03
N ILE A 29 1.02 -6.85 15.99
CA ILE A 29 0.34 -5.66 16.54
C ILE A 29 0.33 -4.50 15.52
N ALA A 30 1.42 -4.32 14.76
CA ALA A 30 1.51 -3.30 13.72
C ALA A 30 0.77 -3.69 12.44
N ARG A 31 0.51 -4.99 12.24
CA ARG A 31 -0.16 -5.52 11.04
C ARG A 31 -1.56 -4.97 10.81
N GLN A 32 -2.36 -4.80 11.86
CA GLN A 32 -3.70 -4.21 11.72
C GLN A 32 -3.62 -2.75 11.27
N ALA A 33 -2.67 -1.98 11.82
CA ALA A 33 -2.45 -0.59 11.44
C ALA A 33 -1.92 -0.48 10.00
N GLN A 34 -1.00 -1.35 9.60
CA GLN A 34 -0.50 -1.43 8.23
C GLN A 34 -1.60 -1.77 7.24
N PHE A 35 -2.48 -2.72 7.57
CA PHE A 35 -3.63 -3.03 6.73
C PHE A 35 -4.54 -1.81 6.57
N VAL A 36 -4.82 -1.06 7.64
CA VAL A 36 -5.63 0.16 7.57
C VAL A 36 -4.94 1.21 6.70
N ALA A 37 -3.62 1.40 6.83
CA ALA A 37 -2.85 2.35 6.04
C ALA A 37 -2.77 1.99 4.55
N LEU A 38 -2.73 0.69 4.22
CA LEU A 38 -2.64 0.18 2.85
C LEU A 38 -4.00 -0.28 2.29
N ARG A 39 -5.10 -0.03 3.00
CA ARG A 39 -6.42 -0.58 2.67
C ARG A 39 -6.84 -0.26 1.24
N ASP A 40 -6.60 0.97 0.79
CA ASP A 40 -7.02 1.42 -0.53
C ASP A 40 -6.24 0.67 -1.63
N ALA A 41 -4.94 0.44 -1.44
CA ALA A 41 -4.13 -0.39 -2.35
C ALA A 41 -4.56 -1.87 -2.32
N VAL A 42 -4.89 -2.40 -1.14
CA VAL A 42 -5.43 -3.77 -1.01
C VAL A 42 -6.77 -3.90 -1.74
N GLU A 43 -7.64 -2.89 -1.63
CA GLU A 43 -8.94 -2.86 -2.30
C GLU A 43 -8.78 -2.78 -3.82
N GLU A 44 -7.85 -1.96 -4.32
CA GLU A 44 -7.53 -1.88 -5.75
C GLU A 44 -7.12 -3.26 -6.29
N ILE A 45 -6.16 -3.93 -5.65
CA ILE A 45 -5.70 -5.27 -6.04
C ILE A 45 -6.87 -6.29 -5.95
N ALA A 46 -7.70 -6.19 -4.92
CA ALA A 46 -8.85 -7.07 -4.76
C ALA A 46 -9.89 -6.89 -5.88
N SER A 47 -10.15 -5.65 -6.27
CA SER A 47 -11.08 -5.30 -7.35
C SER A 47 -10.56 -5.85 -8.68
N ASP A 48 -9.28 -5.64 -8.95
CA ASP A 48 -8.57 -6.17 -10.12
C ASP A 48 -8.66 -7.69 -10.24
N LEU A 49 -8.53 -8.39 -9.11
CA LEU A 49 -8.69 -9.85 -9.05
C LEU A 49 -10.15 -10.26 -9.22
N PHE A 50 -11.09 -9.51 -8.64
CA PHE A 50 -12.51 -9.81 -8.75
C PHE A 50 -12.99 -9.73 -10.21
N ASP A 51 -12.55 -8.70 -10.96
CA ASP A 51 -12.92 -8.52 -12.36
C ASP A 51 -12.34 -9.61 -13.28
N LYS A 52 -11.16 -10.13 -12.96
CA LYS A 52 -10.48 -11.19 -13.73
C LYS A 52 -11.01 -12.59 -13.44
N LEU A 53 -11.75 -12.77 -12.34
CA LEU A 53 -12.24 -14.06 -11.90
C LEU A 53 -13.71 -14.26 -12.28
N PRO A 54 -14.16 -15.51 -12.48
CA PRO A 54 -15.57 -15.76 -12.79
C PRO A 54 -16.47 -15.37 -11.60
N PRO A 55 -17.64 -14.76 -11.88
CA PRO A 55 -18.56 -14.26 -10.86
C PRO A 55 -19.18 -15.43 -10.10
N VAL A 56 -18.62 -15.72 -8.92
CA VAL A 56 -19.09 -16.78 -8.03
C VAL A 56 -19.53 -16.12 -6.73
N LYS A 57 -20.79 -16.35 -6.36
CA LYS A 57 -21.37 -15.79 -5.13
C LYS A 57 -20.66 -16.35 -3.90
N GLY A 58 -20.35 -15.48 -2.93
CA GLY A 58 -19.64 -15.88 -1.70
C GLY A 58 -18.16 -16.21 -1.90
N ARG A 59 -17.56 -15.84 -3.04
CA ARG A 59 -16.13 -16.00 -3.25
C ARG A 59 -15.33 -15.12 -2.29
N VAL A 60 -14.26 -15.70 -1.77
CA VAL A 60 -13.20 -14.97 -1.07
C VAL A 60 -12.09 -14.60 -2.06
N ILE A 61 -11.73 -13.32 -2.14
CA ILE A 61 -10.58 -12.84 -2.91
C ILE A 61 -9.33 -13.00 -2.07
N ARG A 62 -8.36 -13.79 -2.55
CA ARG A 62 -7.10 -14.06 -1.84
C ARG A 62 -5.92 -13.38 -2.55
N ILE A 63 -5.30 -12.44 -1.86
CA ILE A 63 -4.15 -11.68 -2.34
C ILE A 63 -2.86 -12.32 -1.81
N PHE A 64 -1.92 -12.52 -2.71
CA PHE A 64 -0.62 -13.15 -2.48
C PHE A 64 0.47 -12.25 -3.07
N THR A 65 1.73 -12.48 -2.73
CA THR A 65 2.89 -11.70 -3.22
C THR A 65 2.91 -11.55 -4.75
N LYS A 66 2.60 -12.62 -5.49
CA LYS A 66 2.47 -12.58 -6.96
C LYS A 66 1.41 -11.60 -7.52
N HIS A 67 0.54 -11.06 -6.66
CA HIS A 67 -0.48 -10.08 -7.00
C HIS A 67 -0.11 -8.67 -6.56
N ILE A 68 0.96 -8.51 -5.78
CA ILE A 68 1.46 -7.21 -5.40
C ILE A 68 2.24 -6.66 -6.60
N PRO A 69 1.91 -5.46 -7.09
CA PRO A 69 2.72 -4.83 -8.11
C PRO A 69 4.11 -4.63 -7.51
N THR A 70 5.13 -5.27 -8.10
CA THR A 70 6.52 -4.96 -7.76
C THR A 70 6.70 -3.47 -7.97
N GLN A 71 6.82 -2.71 -6.88
CA GLN A 71 7.21 -1.33 -7.00
C GLN A 71 8.54 -1.35 -7.75
N PRO A 72 8.66 -0.69 -8.91
CA PRO A 72 9.94 -0.62 -9.58
C PRO A 72 10.92 -0.09 -8.53
N ALA A 73 12.06 -0.78 -8.37
CA ALA A 73 13.15 -0.28 -7.54
C ALA A 73 13.35 1.22 -7.83
N PRO A 74 13.75 2.05 -6.85
CA PRO A 74 13.94 3.49 -7.02
C PRO A 74 15.08 3.87 -8.01
N ASP A 75 15.42 3.01 -8.96
CA ASP A 75 16.15 3.35 -10.16
C ASP A 75 15.15 3.84 -11.22
N ASN A 76 15.04 5.17 -11.34
CA ASN A 76 14.43 5.93 -12.44
C ASN A 76 13.09 6.67 -12.16
N LEU A 77 12.97 7.35 -11.02
CA LEU A 77 12.24 8.62 -10.98
C LEU A 77 13.20 9.75 -11.42
N PRO A 78 12.87 10.61 -12.40
CA PRO A 78 13.59 11.88 -12.53
C PRO A 78 13.40 12.62 -11.21
N ALA A 79 14.51 12.99 -10.58
CA ALA A 79 14.52 13.73 -9.33
C ALA A 79 13.51 14.88 -9.42
N GLY A 80 12.39 14.75 -8.69
CA GLY A 80 11.57 15.91 -8.38
C GLY A 80 12.47 16.96 -7.75
N PRO A 81 12.25 18.26 -8.02
CA PRO A 81 13.11 19.29 -7.49
C PRO A 81 13.19 19.15 -5.96
N PRO A 82 14.38 19.32 -5.36
CA PRO A 82 14.55 19.18 -3.93
C PRO A 82 13.59 20.10 -3.19
N PRO A 83 13.14 19.73 -1.98
CA PRO A 83 12.36 20.65 -1.16
C PRO A 83 13.15 21.96 -1.03
N ALA A 84 12.50 23.07 -1.38
CA ALA A 84 13.11 24.39 -1.29
C ALA A 84 13.65 24.56 0.13
N SER A 85 14.98 24.69 0.21
CA SER A 85 15.70 25.07 1.41
C SER A 85 15.09 26.36 1.92
N ALA A 86 14.33 26.27 3.01
CA ALA A 86 13.94 27.44 3.77
C ALA A 86 15.23 27.99 4.38
N ALA A 87 15.61 29.17 3.89
CA ALA A 87 16.81 29.87 4.27
C ALA A 87 16.84 30.16 5.78
N ASP A 88 18.03 29.92 6.31
CA ASP A 88 18.66 30.50 7.48
C ASP A 88 18.37 32.01 7.59
N ASP A 89 17.77 32.46 8.70
CA ASP A 89 17.87 33.85 9.16
C ASP A 89 18.72 33.86 10.44
N HIS A 90 20.02 34.04 10.21
CA HIS A 90 21.03 34.32 11.21
C HIS A 90 20.90 35.78 11.69
N LEU A 91 20.05 36.03 12.69
CA LEU A 91 20.12 37.27 13.47
C LEU A 91 21.19 37.15 14.56
N GLY A 92 22.44 37.39 14.16
CA GLY A 92 23.54 37.69 15.04
C GLY A 92 23.32 39.03 15.75
N ILE A 93 22.94 38.96 17.02
CA ILE A 93 23.05 40.09 17.95
C ILE A 93 24.53 40.29 18.32
N SER A 94 25.18 41.31 17.76
CA SER A 94 26.47 41.82 18.26
C SER A 94 26.24 42.70 19.49
N SER A 95 27.18 42.62 20.45
CA SER A 95 27.26 43.42 21.68
C SER A 95 27.49 44.91 21.44
#